data_AF-A0A7S2WCB2-F1
#
_entry.id   AF-A0A7S2WCB2-F1
#
_cell.length_a   1.000
_cell.length_b   1.000
_cell.length_c   1.000
_cell.angle_alpha   90.00
_cell.angle_beta   90.00
_cell.angle_gamma   90.00
#
_symmetry.space_group_name_H-M   'P 1'
#
loop_
_entity.id
_entity.type
_entity.pdbx_description
1 polymer ?
#
loop_
_entity_poly.entity_id
_entity_poly.type
_entity_poly.pdbx_seq_one_letter_code
_entity_poly.pdbx_strand_id
1 'polypeptide(L)'
;MRGAYFVTSDSGMDVNVYVSKVNNIDNHAEKTLFEESGKTEGVFSIVAQNNGEYKVCFVNPSYRSSKTKRVTFAVHVGIRKKEHAKAEHITPLEGYVQEAHHALNDLVAEQAFIIKRTSRHMATQDSTEWRVAWYTVFESCIMLAVTLGQVFYVQRLINNRQWV
;
A
#
# COMPACT_ATOMS: atom_id res chain seq x y z
N MET A 1 3.78 -14.58 -12.50
CA MET A 1 4.17 -13.15 -12.49
C MET A 1 3.38 -12.46 -11.41
N ARG A 2 4.06 -11.79 -10.49
CA ARG A 2 3.43 -10.97 -9.45
C ARG A 2 3.97 -9.55 -9.59
N GLY A 3 3.14 -8.55 -9.35
CA GLY A 3 3.56 -7.16 -9.40
C GLY A 3 2.73 -6.29 -8.49
N ALA A 4 3.28 -5.14 -8.12
CA ALA A 4 2.62 -4.13 -7.32
C ALA A 4 2.86 -2.76 -7.95
N TYR A 5 1.91 -1.85 -7.78
CA TYR A 5 2.00 -0.50 -8.29
C TYR A 5 1.41 0.51 -7.31
N PHE A 6 1.90 1.75 -7.37
CA PHE A 6 1.28 2.89 -6.72
C PHE A 6 1.52 4.17 -7.53
N VAL A 7 0.57 5.08 -7.45
CA VAL A 7 0.60 6.38 -8.12
C VAL A 7 1.33 7.38 -7.23
N THR A 8 2.33 8.07 -7.79
CA THR A 8 3.19 9.04 -7.11
C THR A 8 2.84 10.48 -7.51
N SER A 9 1.74 10.70 -8.24
CA SER A 9 1.31 12.03 -8.71
C SER A 9 0.35 12.71 -7.73
N ASP A 10 0.47 14.03 -7.61
CA ASP A 10 -0.24 14.88 -6.64
C ASP A 10 -1.66 15.28 -7.10
N SER A 11 -2.08 14.86 -8.31
CA SER A 11 -3.39 15.25 -8.86
C SER A 11 -4.03 14.14 -9.69
N GLY A 12 -5.24 13.73 -9.28
CA GLY A 12 -5.97 12.62 -9.90
C GLY A 12 -5.36 11.28 -9.50
N MET A 13 -5.96 10.67 -8.50
CA MET A 13 -5.44 9.49 -7.79
C MET A 13 -5.73 8.16 -8.52
N ASP A 14 -6.44 8.19 -9.64
CA ASP A 14 -6.92 7.00 -10.34
C ASP A 14 -6.06 6.63 -11.56
N VAL A 15 -5.65 5.37 -11.65
CA VAL A 15 -5.09 4.77 -12.87
C VAL A 15 -5.84 3.48 -13.18
N ASN A 16 -6.03 3.22 -14.47
CA ASN A 16 -6.58 1.97 -14.95
C ASN A 16 -5.42 1.04 -15.31
N VAL A 17 -5.41 -0.15 -14.74
CA VAL A 17 -4.35 -1.14 -14.93
C VAL A 17 -4.95 -2.37 -15.58
N TYR A 18 -4.36 -2.82 -16.68
CA TYR A 18 -4.70 -4.11 -17.26
C TYR A 18 -3.45 -4.88 -17.64
N VAL A 19 -3.58 -6.21 -17.53
CA VAL A 19 -2.55 -7.14 -17.94
C VAL A 19 -3.12 -8.08 -18.97
N SER A 20 -2.36 -8.27 -20.04
CA SER A 20 -2.80 -8.97 -21.22
C SER A 20 -1.69 -9.85 -21.79
N LYS A 21 -2.09 -10.87 -22.56
CA LYS A 21 -1.17 -11.68 -23.34
C LYS A 21 -1.13 -11.18 -24.79
N VAL A 22 0.07 -10.96 -25.32
CA VAL A 22 0.28 -10.59 -26.72
C VAL A 22 0.30 -11.87 -27.58
N ASN A 23 -0.55 -11.93 -28.61
CA ASN A 23 -0.51 -13.00 -29.60
C ASN A 23 0.18 -12.45 -30.87
N ASN A 24 1.21 -13.16 -31.35
CA ASN A 24 2.03 -12.77 -32.50
C ASN A 24 1.42 -13.20 -33.86
N ILE A 25 0.11 -13.42 -33.90
CA ILE A 25 -0.60 -13.88 -35.09
C ILE A 25 -1.62 -12.79 -35.43
N ASP A 26 -1.34 -12.11 -36.54
CA ASP A 26 -2.09 -11.05 -37.20
C ASP A 26 -3.47 -10.73 -36.58
N ASN A 27 -3.52 -9.61 -35.85
CA ASN A 27 -4.73 -8.92 -35.38
C ASN A 27 -5.71 -9.69 -34.47
N HIS A 28 -5.32 -10.79 -33.83
CA HIS A 28 -6.23 -11.53 -32.96
C HIS A 28 -6.09 -11.25 -31.45
N ALA A 29 -6.99 -10.38 -30.97
CA ALA A 29 -7.46 -10.20 -29.60
C ALA A 29 -6.41 -10.37 -28.49
N GLU A 30 -5.85 -9.23 -28.05
CA GLU A 30 -5.15 -9.11 -26.78
C GLU A 30 -6.07 -9.64 -25.66
N LYS A 31 -5.74 -10.82 -25.12
CA LYS A 31 -6.57 -11.43 -24.06
C LYS A 31 -6.22 -10.78 -22.73
N THR A 32 -7.12 -9.94 -22.23
CA THR A 32 -7.03 -9.38 -20.88
C THR A 32 -7.17 -10.49 -19.85
N LEU A 33 -6.17 -10.61 -18.97
CA LEU A 33 -6.13 -11.57 -17.87
C LEU A 33 -6.45 -10.93 -16.53
N PHE A 34 -6.21 -9.63 -16.43
CA PHE A 34 -6.46 -8.83 -15.25
C PHE A 34 -6.82 -7.41 -15.67
N GLU A 35 -7.82 -6.82 -15.01
CA GLU A 35 -8.25 -5.44 -15.23
C GLU A 35 -8.72 -4.84 -13.91
N GLU A 36 -8.20 -3.67 -13.57
CA GLU A 36 -8.59 -2.91 -12.40
C GLU A 36 -8.61 -1.42 -12.74
N SER A 37 -9.70 -0.74 -12.45
CA SER A 37 -9.90 0.68 -12.80
C SER A 37 -10.12 1.53 -11.55
N GLY A 38 -9.69 2.79 -11.59
CA GLY A 38 -9.99 3.74 -10.53
C GLY A 38 -9.16 3.59 -9.24
N LYS A 39 -7.98 2.96 -9.31
CA LYS A 39 -7.14 2.69 -8.12
C LYS A 39 -5.86 3.51 -8.11
N THR A 40 -5.45 3.93 -6.90
CA THR A 40 -4.18 4.60 -6.59
C THR A 40 -3.02 3.64 -6.40
N GLU A 41 -3.31 2.46 -5.86
CA GLU A 41 -2.34 1.42 -5.56
C GLU A 41 -3.02 0.06 -5.69
N GLY A 42 -2.24 -0.96 -5.99
CA GLY A 42 -2.75 -2.30 -6.19
C GLY A 42 -1.64 -3.33 -6.34
N VAL A 43 -2.02 -4.59 -6.19
CA VAL A 43 -1.17 -5.76 -6.39
C VAL A 43 -1.87 -6.69 -7.35
N PHE A 44 -1.16 -7.16 -8.37
CA PHE A 44 -1.66 -8.12 -9.34
C PHE A 44 -0.81 -9.39 -9.34
N SER A 45 -1.46 -10.55 -9.49
CA SER A 45 -0.81 -11.85 -9.50
C SER A 45 -1.41 -12.70 -10.60
N ILE A 46 -0.62 -13.00 -11.63
CA ILE A 46 -1.06 -13.75 -12.81
C ILE A 46 -0.18 -14.98 -12.98
N VAL A 47 -0.84 -16.12 -13.20
CA VAL A 47 -0.17 -17.36 -13.54
C VAL A 47 -0.12 -17.45 -15.07
N ALA A 48 1.09 -17.41 -15.62
CA ALA A 48 1.30 -17.61 -17.06
C ALA A 48 0.96 -19.07 -17.41
N GLN A 49 -0.15 -19.29 -18.12
CA GLN A 49 -0.58 -20.62 -18.57
C GLN A 49 0.24 -21.11 -19.78
N ASN A 50 0.60 -20.17 -20.64
CA ASN A 50 1.33 -20.44 -21.88
C ASN A 50 2.58 -19.56 -21.95
N ASN A 51 3.64 -20.10 -22.55
CA ASN A 51 4.81 -19.29 -22.89
C ASN A 51 4.42 -18.20 -23.90
N GLY A 52 5.02 -17.03 -23.75
CA GLY A 52 4.74 -15.87 -24.59
C GLY A 52 4.97 -14.56 -23.84
N GLU A 53 4.71 -13.47 -24.55
CA GLU A 53 4.85 -12.11 -24.04
C GLU A 53 3.58 -11.66 -23.32
N TYR A 54 3.77 -11.02 -22.16
CA TYR A 54 2.70 -10.45 -21.36
C TYR A 54 2.95 -8.96 -21.22
N LYS A 55 1.91 -8.16 -21.42
CA LYS A 55 1.95 -6.70 -21.38
C LYS A 55 1.21 -6.20 -20.15
N VAL A 56 1.82 -5.29 -19.41
CA VAL A 56 1.20 -4.58 -18.29
C VAL A 56 1.02 -3.13 -18.72
N CYS A 57 -0.22 -2.65 -18.73
CA CYS A 57 -0.58 -1.33 -19.20
C CYS A 57 -1.15 -0.48 -18.07
N PHE A 58 -0.65 0.74 -17.95
CA PHE A 58 -1.18 1.77 -17.06
C PHE A 58 -1.80 2.87 -17.92
N VAL A 59 -3.12 3.02 -17.84
CA VAL A 59 -3.88 4.01 -18.60
C VAL A 59 -4.37 5.11 -17.68
N ASN A 60 -4.08 6.34 -18.07
CA ASN A 60 -4.60 7.52 -17.39
C ASN A 60 -6.05 7.80 -17.89
N PRO A 61 -7.08 7.62 -17.06
CA PRO A 61 -8.46 7.92 -17.46
C PRO A 61 -8.67 9.41 -17.77
N SER A 62 -7.86 10.29 -17.18
CA SER A 62 -7.93 11.75 -17.36
C SER A 62 -7.08 12.27 -18.52
N TYR A 63 -6.93 11.51 -19.61
CA TYR A 63 -6.10 11.90 -20.77
C TYR A 63 -6.37 13.33 -21.31
N ARG A 64 -7.60 13.84 -21.11
CA ARG A 64 -8.02 15.19 -21.55
C ARG A 64 -7.51 16.34 -20.67
N SER A 65 -7.02 16.06 -19.48
CA SER A 65 -6.41 17.07 -18.59
C SER A 65 -4.90 16.90 -18.67
N SER A 66 -4.17 17.99 -18.98
CA SER A 66 -2.72 18.03 -19.27
C SER A 66 -1.81 17.66 -18.09
N LYS A 67 -2.26 16.79 -17.18
CA LYS A 67 -1.57 16.38 -15.97
C LYS A 67 -0.93 15.01 -16.15
N THR A 68 0.40 14.99 -16.16
CA THR A 68 1.20 13.77 -16.19
C THR A 68 1.02 13.01 -14.87
N LYS A 69 0.70 11.71 -14.95
CA LYS A 69 0.67 10.82 -13.78
C LYS A 69 1.95 9.99 -13.74
N ARG A 70 2.63 9.98 -12.59
CA ARG A 70 3.79 9.13 -12.32
C ARG A 70 3.32 7.87 -11.63
N VAL A 71 3.66 6.71 -12.18
CA VAL A 71 3.38 5.41 -11.58
C VAL A 71 4.70 4.75 -11.22
N THR A 72 4.82 4.26 -10.00
CA THR A 72 5.92 3.41 -9.58
C THR A 72 5.42 1.98 -9.51
N PHE A 73 6.07 1.07 -10.24
CA PHE A 73 5.68 -0.33 -10.32
C PHE A 73 6.89 -1.24 -10.07
N ALA A 74 6.62 -2.41 -9.53
CA ALA A 74 7.59 -3.49 -9.36
C ALA A 74 6.96 -4.79 -9.86
N VAL A 75 7.71 -5.53 -10.67
CA VAL A 75 7.24 -6.78 -11.28
C VAL A 75 8.27 -7.86 -11.02
N HIS A 76 7.82 -8.95 -10.43
CA HIS A 76 8.60 -10.16 -10.20
C HIS A 76 8.05 -11.30 -11.07
N VAL A 77 8.91 -11.82 -11.95
CA VAL A 77 8.61 -12.98 -12.78
C VAL A 77 9.27 -14.20 -12.13
N GLY A 78 8.48 -14.94 -11.36
CA GLY A 78 8.96 -16.19 -10.76
C GLY A 78 9.35 -17.18 -11.87
N ILE A 79 10.59 -17.67 -11.82
CA ILE A 79 11.06 -18.74 -12.68
C ILE A 79 10.36 -20.01 -12.19
N ARG A 80 9.47 -20.61 -12.99
CA ARG A 80 9.11 -22.01 -12.75
C ARG A 80 10.39 -22.80 -12.97
N LYS A 81 10.98 -23.35 -11.89
CA LYS A 81 12.04 -24.35 -11.98
C LYS A 81 11.55 -25.37 -13.02
N LYS A 82 12.14 -25.36 -14.21
CA LYS A 82 11.98 -26.49 -15.12
C LYS A 82 12.56 -27.65 -14.33
N GLU A 83 11.71 -28.59 -13.92
CA GLU A 83 12.07 -29.81 -13.20
C GLU A 83 13.00 -30.74 -14.02
N HIS A 84 13.57 -30.24 -15.12
CA HIS A 84 14.40 -30.94 -16.07
C HIS A 84 15.59 -30.05 -16.49
N ALA A 85 16.42 -29.67 -15.53
CA ALA A 85 17.76 -29.17 -15.83
C ALA A 85 18.75 -29.77 -14.82
N LYS A 86 19.03 -31.06 -15.02
CA LYS A 86 20.22 -31.81 -14.63
C LYS A 86 20.91 -31.34 -13.34
N ALA A 87 20.46 -31.90 -12.22
CA ALA A 87 21.18 -31.93 -10.96
C ALA A 87 22.36 -32.93 -10.99
N GLU A 88 23.28 -32.79 -11.94
CA GLU A 88 24.40 -33.74 -12.08
C GLU A 88 25.79 -33.13 -11.83
N HIS A 89 25.90 -31.82 -11.54
CA HIS A 89 27.22 -31.26 -11.27
C HIS A 89 27.23 -29.98 -10.40
N ILE A 90 26.47 -29.97 -9.32
CA ILE A 90 26.59 -28.93 -8.29
C ILE A 90 26.63 -29.63 -6.95
N THR A 91 27.72 -29.43 -6.21
CA THR A 91 27.89 -29.89 -4.83
C THR A 91 26.60 -29.59 -4.06
N PRO A 92 25.94 -30.58 -3.42
CA PRO A 92 24.60 -30.40 -2.85
C PRO A 92 24.51 -29.20 -1.88
N LEU A 93 25.62 -28.86 -1.23
CA LEU A 93 25.75 -27.69 -0.35
C LEU A 93 25.59 -26.35 -1.07
N GLU A 94 26.18 -26.18 -2.27
CA GLU A 94 26.05 -24.95 -3.06
C GLU A 94 24.61 -24.72 -3.50
N GLY A 95 23.89 -25.78 -3.86
CA GLY A 95 22.48 -25.71 -4.21
C GLY A 95 21.60 -25.18 -3.06
N TYR A 96 21.82 -25.66 -1.83
CA TYR A 96 21.08 -25.18 -0.66
C TYR A 96 21.43 -23.73 -0.29
N VAL A 97 22.71 -23.33 -0.40
CA VAL A 97 23.14 -21.96 -0.14
C VAL A 97 22.57 -20.99 -1.18
N GLN A 98 22.55 -21.38 -2.45
CA GLN A 98 22.01 -20.57 -3.54
C GLN A 98 20.48 -20.42 -3.43
N GLU A 99 19.78 -21.46 -2.98
CA GLU A 99 18.36 -21.43 -2.68
C GLU A 99 18.05 -20.51 -1.49
N ALA A 100 18.80 -20.61 -0.40
CA ALA A 100 18.67 -19.71 0.75
C ALA A 100 18.98 -18.25 0.40
N HIS A 101 19.99 -18.02 -0.44
CA HIS A 101 20.36 -16.69 -0.93
C HIS A 101 19.24 -16.08 -1.79
N HIS A 102 18.61 -16.88 -2.65
CA HIS A 102 17.44 -16.44 -3.42
C HIS A 102 16.25 -16.11 -2.52
N ALA A 103 15.95 -16.96 -1.54
CA ALA A 103 14.86 -16.74 -0.59
C ALA A 103 15.08 -15.48 0.27
N LEU A 104 16.32 -15.22 0.69
CA LEU A 104 16.68 -14.00 1.42
C LEU A 104 16.57 -12.75 0.54
N ASN A 105 17.00 -12.81 -0.72
CA ASN A 105 16.86 -11.68 -1.65
C ASN A 105 15.39 -11.32 -1.90
N ASP A 106 14.52 -12.33 -2.02
CA ASP A 106 13.07 -12.11 -2.11
C ASP A 106 12.53 -11.47 -0.81
N LEU A 107 12.98 -11.92 0.37
CA LEU A 107 12.58 -11.34 1.66
C LEU A 107 13.04 -9.89 1.81
N VAL A 108 14.26 -9.56 1.37
CA VAL A 108 14.81 -8.19 1.40
C VAL A 108 14.00 -7.28 0.47
N ALA A 109 13.63 -7.76 -0.71
CA ALA A 109 12.76 -7.03 -1.62
C ALA A 109 11.37 -6.78 -0.99
N GLU A 110 10.84 -7.75 -0.26
CA GLU A 110 9.56 -7.64 0.45
C GLU A 110 9.64 -6.66 1.63
N GLN A 111 10.71 -6.71 2.43
CA GLN A 111 10.95 -5.77 3.52
C GLN A 111 11.08 -4.33 3.03
N ALA A 112 11.80 -4.10 1.91
CA ALA A 112 11.92 -2.79 1.30
C ALA A 112 10.57 -2.21 0.85
N PHE A 113 9.67 -3.06 0.37
CA PHE A 113 8.30 -2.67 0.03
C PHE A 113 7.48 -2.32 1.28
N ILE A 114 7.56 -3.15 2.33
CA ILE A 114 6.86 -2.91 3.60
C ILE A 114 7.30 -1.58 4.20
N ILE A 115 8.60 -1.29 4.27
CA ILE A 115 9.13 -0.05 4.84
C ILE A 115 8.59 1.18 4.10
N LYS A 116 8.57 1.17 2.76
CA LYS A 116 8.00 2.26 1.96
C LYS A 116 6.52 2.48 2.24
N ARG A 117 5.77 1.40 2.48
CA ARG A 117 4.36 1.47 2.86
C ARG A 117 4.22 2.06 4.28
N THR A 118 4.97 1.55 5.27
CA THR A 118 4.87 1.99 6.66
C THR A 118 5.28 3.46 6.83
N SER A 119 6.28 3.93 6.08
CA SER A 119 6.69 5.34 6.10
C SER A 119 5.57 6.30 5.70
N ARG A 120 4.74 5.95 4.71
CA ARG A 120 3.55 6.74 4.34
C ARG A 120 2.44 6.68 5.40
N HIS A 121 2.22 5.51 5.99
CA HIS A 121 1.26 5.36 7.09
C HIS A 121 1.68 6.17 8.32
N MET A 122 2.97 6.18 8.65
CA MET A 122 3.54 7.00 9.73
C MET A 122 3.36 8.50 9.47
N ALA A 123 3.66 9.00 8.25
CA ALA A 123 3.43 10.40 7.90
C ALA A 123 1.94 10.81 8.02
N THR A 124 1.02 9.86 7.80
CA THR A 124 -0.41 10.08 7.99
C THR A 124 -0.79 10.09 9.47
N GLN A 125 -0.16 9.25 10.29
CA GLN A 125 -0.35 9.22 11.74
C GLN A 125 0.13 10.51 12.42
N ASP A 126 1.29 11.04 12.03
CA ASP A 126 1.84 12.29 12.58
C ASP A 126 0.88 13.48 12.38
N SER A 127 0.26 13.57 11.20
CA SER A 127 -0.72 14.64 10.90
C SER A 127 -2.07 14.48 11.61
N THR A 128 -2.38 13.26 12.08
CA THR A 128 -3.61 12.97 12.84
C THR A 128 -3.42 13.21 14.35
N GLU A 129 -2.20 13.01 14.84
CA GLU A 129 -1.83 13.12 16.26
C GLU A 129 -2.18 14.51 16.83
N TRP A 130 -1.84 15.58 16.12
CA TRP A 130 -2.06 16.95 16.63
C TRP A 130 -3.54 17.30 16.81
N ARG A 131 -4.39 16.89 15.88
CA ARG A 131 -5.84 17.19 15.93
C ARG A 131 -6.50 16.47 17.09
N VAL A 132 -6.18 15.19 17.27
CA VAL A 132 -6.71 14.37 18.37
C VAL A 132 -6.18 14.89 19.71
N ALA A 133 -4.89 15.22 19.80
CA ALA A 133 -4.30 15.79 21.01
C ALA A 133 -5.00 17.11 21.42
N TRP A 134 -5.26 18.02 20.48
CA TRP A 134 -5.96 19.26 20.78
C TRP A 134 -7.39 19.04 21.31
N TYR A 135 -8.16 18.13 20.70
CA TYR A 135 -9.51 17.80 21.19
C TYR A 135 -9.48 17.21 22.60
N THR A 136 -8.55 16.30 22.89
CA THR A 136 -8.41 15.71 24.23
C THR A 136 -8.01 16.73 25.30
N VAL A 137 -7.13 17.68 24.95
CA VAL A 137 -6.75 18.79 25.86
C VAL A 137 -7.95 19.69 26.13
N PHE A 138 -8.69 20.06 25.09
CA PHE A 138 -9.88 20.91 25.24
C PHE A 138 -10.97 20.23 26.09
N GLU A 139 -11.24 18.95 25.84
CA GLU A 139 -12.18 18.15 26.63
C GLU A 139 -11.75 18.07 28.10
N SER A 140 -10.47 17.84 28.37
CA SER A 140 -9.93 17.80 29.73
C SER A 140 -10.10 19.14 30.45
N CYS A 141 -9.88 20.26 29.76
CA CYS A 141 -10.11 21.60 30.31
C CYS A 141 -11.59 21.84 30.66
N ILE A 142 -12.53 21.39 29.81
CA ILE A 142 -13.96 21.49 30.10
C ILE A 142 -14.32 20.67 31.34
N MET A 143 -13.84 19.44 31.45
CA MET A 143 -14.08 18.57 32.61
C MET A 143 -13.57 19.21 33.91
N LEU A 144 -12.39 19.86 33.87
CA LEU A 144 -11.86 20.63 34.99
C LEU A 144 -12.73 21.84 35.34
N ALA A 145 -13.19 22.60 34.34
CA ALA A 145 -14.06 23.75 34.57
C ALA A 145 -15.40 23.34 35.20
N VAL A 146 -16.00 22.24 34.73
CA VAL A 146 -17.26 21.71 35.27
C VAL A 146 -17.08 21.25 36.72
N THR A 147 -16.02 20.50 37.02
CA THR A 147 -15.75 20.01 38.38
C THR A 147 -15.47 21.15 39.36
N LEU A 148 -14.69 22.16 38.96
CA LEU A 148 -14.49 23.37 39.77
C LEU A 148 -15.79 24.17 39.95
N GLY A 149 -16.58 24.31 38.89
CA GLY A 149 -17.88 24.97 38.94
C GLY A 149 -18.86 24.27 39.89
N GLN A 150 -18.88 22.92 39.88
CA GLN A 150 -19.67 22.12 40.80
C GLN A 150 -19.28 22.38 42.26
N VAL A 151 -17.98 22.36 42.58
CA VAL A 151 -17.49 22.61 43.95
C VAL A 151 -17.83 24.04 44.39
N PHE A 152 -17.60 25.04 43.54
CA PHE A 152 -17.92 26.44 43.85
C PHE A 152 -19.42 26.65 44.05
N TYR A 153 -20.27 26.03 43.22
CA TYR A 153 -21.72 26.11 43.35
C TYR A 153 -22.20 25.57 44.70
N VAL A 154 -21.69 24.41 45.12
CA VAL A 154 -22.03 23.80 46.42
C VAL A 154 -21.53 24.66 47.57
N GLN A 155 -20.28 25.14 47.52
CA GLN A 155 -19.74 26.03 48.56
C GLN A 155 -20.54 27.33 48.68
N ARG A 156 -20.91 27.95 47.55
CA ARG A 156 -21.71 29.17 47.52
C ARG A 156 -23.12 28.94 48.05
N LEU A 157 -23.74 27.80 47.75
CA LEU A 157 -25.06 27.46 48.28
C LEU A 157 -25.04 27.30 49.80
N ILE A 158 -24.02 26.65 50.35
CA ILE A 158 -23.85 26.44 51.81
C ILE A 158 -23.50 27.77 52.50
N ASN A 159 -22.60 28.57 51.93
CA ASN A 159 -22.19 29.85 52.51
C ASN A 159 -23.33 30.88 52.50
N ASN A 160 -24.15 30.90 51.44
CA ASN A 160 -25.33 31.76 51.38
C ASN A 160 -26.52 31.22 52.21
N ARG A 161 -26.48 29.95 52.65
CA ARG A 161 -27.43 29.35 53.60
C ARG A 161 -26.94 29.39 55.05
N GLN A 162 -25.95 30.23 55.38
CA GLN A 162 -25.70 30.55 56.78
C GLN A 162 -26.85 31.42 57.33
N TRP A 163 -27.81 30.72 57.95
CA TRP A 163 -28.71 31.13 59.03
C TRP A 163 -29.75 32.22 58.74
N VAL A 164 -30.98 31.77 58.43
CA VAL A 164 -32.18 32.26 59.14
C VAL A 164 -32.36 31.38 60.37
#